data_AF-A0A7S8MYE4-F1
#
_entry.id   AF-A0A7S8MYE4-F1
#
_cell.length_a   1.000
_cell.length_b   1.000
_cell.length_c   1.000
_cell.angle_alpha   90.00
_cell.angle_beta   90.00
_cell.angle_gamma   90.00
#
_symmetry.space_group_name_H-M   'P 1'
#
loop_
_entity.id
_entity.type
_entity.pdbx_description
1 polymer ?
#
loop_
_entity_poly.entity_id
_entity_poly.type
_entity_poly.pdbx_seq_one_letter_code
_entity_poly.pdbx_strand_id
1 'polypeptide(L)'
;MSRVTRIALGAMAGIAGVALGVTSMTGCSASSELRTASPDETDAASSGAAPLPDSTTPSPPSGPDTQTIDGHTFSAIGPGDCATNAMVAIDREGPGKLLGELTDMGASEYAAGPVGYDEHGRIETYTVQPGDALAAIGERFCIDYITVGIHNHRMPPGKTIQPGDILVLRPDPTVTWSPDDGYAAPNP
;
A
#
# COMPACT_ATOMS: atom_id res chain seq x y z
N MET A 1 -2.32 -36.62 -41.12
CA MET A 1 -3.00 -37.73 -40.41
C MET A 1 -3.94 -37.12 -39.38
N SER A 2 -5.25 -37.18 -39.63
CA SER A 2 -6.30 -36.67 -38.74
C SER A 2 -6.36 -37.43 -37.43
N ARG A 3 -6.60 -36.73 -36.32
CA ARG A 3 -7.49 -37.22 -35.25
C ARG A 3 -8.39 -36.08 -34.78
N VAL A 4 -9.69 -36.35 -34.88
CA VAL A 4 -10.84 -35.50 -34.57
C VAL A 4 -11.45 -35.98 -33.23
N THR A 5 -12.18 -35.10 -32.54
CA THR A 5 -13.25 -35.36 -31.54
C THR A 5 -12.79 -35.67 -30.09
N ARG A 6 -13.39 -35.17 -28.99
CA ARG A 6 -14.79 -34.78 -28.71
C ARG A 6 -14.92 -33.65 -27.68
N ILE A 7 -16.02 -32.91 -27.84
CA ILE A 7 -16.64 -31.92 -26.94
C ILE A 7 -17.27 -32.63 -25.74
N ALA A 8 -17.27 -32.00 -24.56
CA ALA A 8 -18.23 -32.26 -23.49
C ALA A 8 -18.80 -30.94 -22.96
N LEU A 9 -20.11 -30.75 -23.19
CA LEU A 9 -20.97 -29.75 -22.56
C LEU A 9 -21.19 -30.12 -21.09
N GLY A 10 -21.24 -29.13 -20.21
CA GLY A 10 -21.76 -29.26 -18.85
C GLY A 10 -22.38 -27.94 -18.39
N ALA A 11 -23.68 -27.79 -18.66
CA ALA A 11 -24.51 -26.69 -18.15
C ALA A 11 -24.99 -27.02 -16.73
N MET A 12 -25.02 -26.02 -15.85
CA MET A 12 -25.81 -26.04 -14.61
C MET A 12 -26.53 -24.70 -14.44
N ALA A 13 -27.86 -24.77 -14.41
CA ALA A 13 -28.80 -23.72 -14.03
C ALA A 13 -28.59 -23.34 -12.55
N GLY A 14 -28.69 -22.06 -12.16
CA GLY A 14 -29.95 -21.37 -11.88
C GLY A 14 -30.31 -21.43 -10.38
N ILE A 15 -30.62 -20.29 -9.76
CA ILE A 15 -31.78 -20.01 -8.86
C ILE A 15 -31.68 -18.55 -8.41
N ALA A 16 -32.81 -17.86 -8.54
CA ALA A 16 -33.12 -16.51 -8.12
C ALA A 16 -33.36 -16.39 -6.61
N GLY A 17 -33.20 -15.20 -6.04
CA GLY A 17 -33.63 -14.94 -4.66
C GLY A 17 -33.50 -13.47 -4.22
N VAL A 18 -34.62 -12.77 -4.26
CA VAL A 18 -34.86 -11.39 -3.78
C VAL A 18 -34.82 -11.31 -2.25
N ALA A 19 -34.28 -10.22 -1.70
CA ALA A 19 -34.77 -9.64 -0.42
C ALA A 19 -34.40 -8.16 -0.31
N LEU A 20 -35.42 -7.30 -0.42
CA LEU A 20 -35.39 -5.90 0.03
C LEU A 20 -35.55 -5.89 1.56
N GLY A 21 -34.63 -5.24 2.28
CA GLY A 21 -34.74 -5.00 3.72
C GLY A 21 -34.55 -3.51 4.00
N VAL A 22 -35.66 -2.80 4.23
CA VAL A 22 -35.67 -1.42 4.71
C VAL A 22 -35.76 -1.47 6.24
N THR A 23 -34.75 -0.94 6.93
CA THR A 23 -34.82 -0.72 8.39
C THR A 23 -34.62 0.76 8.68
N SER A 24 -35.70 1.39 9.16
CA SER A 24 -35.76 2.74 9.71
C SER A 24 -34.94 2.85 11.00
N MET A 25 -33.94 3.72 11.02
CA MET A 25 -33.22 4.07 12.26
C MET A 25 -33.89 5.25 12.95
N THR A 26 -34.58 4.95 14.05
CA THR A 26 -35.01 5.92 15.06
C THR A 26 -33.78 6.33 15.87
N GLY A 27 -33.28 7.55 15.65
CA GLY A 27 -32.09 8.08 16.33
C GLY A 27 -32.44 9.00 17.50
N CYS A 28 -31.88 8.68 18.67
CA CYS A 28 -32.07 9.29 19.97
C CYS A 28 -31.78 10.79 20.06
N SER A 29 -32.57 11.51 20.86
CA SER A 29 -32.22 12.82 21.40
C SER A 29 -31.09 12.67 22.43
N ALA A 30 -29.92 13.24 22.15
CA ALA A 30 -28.87 13.47 23.14
C ALA A 30 -28.88 14.96 23.51
N SER A 31 -29.27 15.25 24.74
CA SER A 31 -29.12 16.58 25.35
C SER A 31 -27.67 16.74 25.80
N SER A 32 -26.89 17.57 25.11
CA SER A 32 -25.58 17.98 25.61
C SER A 32 -25.75 19.13 26.59
N GLU A 33 -25.54 18.86 27.88
CA GLU A 33 -25.37 19.92 28.88
C GLU A 33 -24.08 20.68 28.60
N LEU A 34 -24.19 21.96 28.21
CA LEU A 34 -23.06 22.88 28.19
C LEU A 34 -22.59 23.10 29.64
N ARG A 35 -21.45 22.52 30.00
CA ARG A 35 -20.67 23.01 31.14
C ARG A 35 -19.84 24.21 30.69
N THR A 36 -20.33 25.39 31.01
CA THR A 36 -19.57 26.64 31.00
C THR A 36 -18.41 26.52 31.99
N ALA A 37 -17.19 26.38 31.48
CA ALA A 37 -15.98 26.63 32.27
C ALA A 37 -15.62 28.11 32.11
N SER A 38 -15.65 28.83 33.23
CA SER A 38 -15.30 30.24 33.35
C SER A 38 -13.79 30.45 33.12
N PRO A 39 -13.36 31.53 32.45
CA PRO A 39 -11.97 31.95 32.46
C PRO A 39 -11.72 32.85 33.67
N ASP A 40 -10.77 32.48 34.53
CA ASP A 40 -10.16 33.42 35.45
C ASP A 40 -8.63 33.26 35.36
N GLU A 41 -8.02 34.41 35.05
CA GLU A 41 -6.64 34.88 35.15
C GLU A 41 -5.77 34.21 36.24
N THR A 42 -4.45 34.25 36.28
CA THR A 42 -3.32 34.81 35.53
C THR A 42 -2.10 34.30 36.33
N ASP A 43 -1.00 33.88 35.70
CA ASP A 43 0.35 34.31 36.10
C ASP A 43 1.51 33.60 35.40
N ALA A 44 2.57 34.39 35.24
CA ALA A 44 3.98 34.03 35.10
C ALA A 44 4.49 33.60 33.70
N ALA A 45 4.98 34.62 33.00
CA ALA A 45 6.03 34.50 32.01
C ALA A 45 7.34 33.95 32.59
N SER A 46 8.16 33.42 31.66
CA SER A 46 9.61 33.17 31.74
C SER A 46 10.06 31.76 32.13
N SER A 47 10.33 30.94 31.11
CA SER A 47 11.55 30.12 31.11
C SER A 47 12.12 30.09 29.69
N GLY A 48 13.42 30.33 29.60
CA GLY A 48 14.12 30.76 28.40
C GLY A 48 14.03 29.81 27.21
N ALA A 49 14.01 30.41 26.01
CA ALA A 49 14.32 29.71 24.79
C ALA A 49 15.71 29.09 24.89
N ALA A 50 15.77 27.76 25.07
CA ALA A 50 16.99 27.02 24.84
C ALA A 50 17.39 27.21 23.36
N PRO A 51 18.69 27.36 23.04
CA PRO A 51 19.14 27.36 21.66
C PRO A 51 18.69 26.05 21.00
N LEU A 52 18.09 26.15 19.81
CA LEU A 52 17.85 24.99 18.96
C LEU A 52 19.19 24.27 18.75
N PRO A 53 19.31 22.96 18.99
CA PRO A 53 20.52 22.25 18.63
C PRO A 53 20.71 22.37 17.11
N ASP A 54 21.96 22.63 16.70
CA ASP A 54 22.38 22.62 15.31
C ASP A 54 21.78 21.41 14.60
N SER A 55 21.07 21.66 13.50
CA SER A 55 20.60 20.63 12.58
C SER A 55 21.82 19.90 12.02
N THR A 56 22.28 18.91 12.75
CA THR A 56 23.19 17.90 12.22
C THR A 56 22.35 17.11 11.23
N THR A 57 22.61 17.33 9.94
CA THR A 57 22.14 16.44 8.88
C THR A 57 22.40 15.00 9.33
N PRO A 58 21.38 14.15 9.52
CA PRO A 58 21.61 12.78 9.92
C PRO A 58 22.45 12.11 8.83
N SER A 59 23.62 11.60 9.21
CA SER A 59 24.35 10.65 8.37
C SER A 59 23.40 9.49 8.01
N PRO A 60 23.44 8.96 6.78
CA PRO A 60 22.63 7.80 6.42
C PRO A 60 22.89 6.68 7.42
N PRO A 61 21.85 5.98 7.89
CA PRO A 61 22.00 4.96 8.92
C PRO A 61 22.96 3.90 8.41
N SER A 62 24.18 3.89 8.94
CA SER A 62 25.17 2.83 8.71
C SER A 62 25.12 1.93 9.94
N GLY A 63 23.97 1.29 10.13
CA GLY A 63 23.66 0.43 11.27
C GLY A 63 23.59 -1.05 10.87
N PRO A 64 23.59 -1.97 11.84
CA PRO A 64 23.44 -3.42 11.59
C PRO A 64 22.13 -3.79 10.89
N ASP A 65 21.16 -2.87 10.85
CA ASP A 65 19.82 -3.08 10.28
C ASP A 65 19.70 -2.53 8.85
N THR A 66 20.82 -2.40 8.12
CA THR A 66 20.82 -1.97 6.72
C THR A 66 21.31 -3.05 5.78
N GLN A 67 20.70 -3.13 4.61
CA GLN A 67 21.09 -4.03 3.52
C GLN A 67 21.37 -3.23 2.25
N THR A 68 22.32 -3.73 1.46
CA THR A 68 22.64 -3.17 0.14
C THR A 68 22.39 -4.23 -0.92
N ILE A 69 21.43 -3.96 -1.81
CA ILE A 69 21.10 -4.82 -2.94
C ILE A 69 21.26 -3.99 -4.21
N ASP A 70 22.07 -4.48 -5.15
CA ASP A 70 22.37 -3.81 -6.42
C ASP A 70 22.82 -2.34 -6.30
N GLY A 71 23.51 -2.01 -5.20
CA GLY A 71 23.99 -0.65 -4.93
C GLY A 71 22.98 0.27 -4.23
N HIS A 72 21.76 -0.22 -3.94
CA HIS A 72 20.77 0.51 -3.16
C HIS A 72 20.84 0.07 -1.70
N THR A 73 21.11 1.02 -0.80
CA THR A 73 21.17 0.77 0.65
C THR A 73 19.87 1.21 1.32
N PHE A 74 19.25 0.30 2.08
CA PHE A 74 17.98 0.54 2.78
C PHE A 74 17.84 -0.31 4.04
N SER A 75 16.78 -0.06 4.82
CA SER A 75 16.49 -0.85 6.02
C SER A 75 16.31 -2.31 5.66
N ALA A 76 17.05 -3.21 6.33
CA ALA A 76 16.88 -4.65 6.22
C ALA A 76 15.60 -5.13 6.93
N ILE A 77 15.17 -4.38 7.95
CA ILE A 77 13.93 -4.65 8.70
C ILE A 77 12.76 -4.00 7.95
N GLY A 78 11.72 -4.80 7.71
CA GLY A 78 10.52 -4.38 6.98
C GLY A 78 9.49 -3.66 7.86
N PRO A 79 8.40 -3.18 7.26
CA PRO A 79 7.30 -2.56 8.00
C PRO A 79 6.55 -3.57 8.88
N GLY A 80 6.03 -3.12 10.02
CA GLY A 80 5.26 -3.96 10.94
C GLY A 80 6.08 -5.12 11.53
N ASP A 81 5.57 -6.34 11.43
CA ASP A 81 6.20 -7.57 11.94
C ASP A 81 7.17 -8.24 10.93
N CYS A 82 7.51 -7.54 9.85
CA CYS A 82 8.36 -8.08 8.78
C CYS A 82 9.83 -8.17 9.18
N ALA A 83 10.35 -9.40 9.20
CA ALA A 83 11.77 -9.68 9.45
C ALA A 83 12.71 -9.22 8.32
N THR A 84 12.16 -9.02 7.12
CA THR A 84 12.89 -8.56 5.93
C THR A 84 12.15 -7.42 5.27
N ASN A 85 12.86 -6.62 4.47
CA ASN A 85 12.26 -5.56 3.68
C ASN A 85 12.58 -5.74 2.19
N ALA A 86 11.58 -5.52 1.35
CA ALA A 86 11.73 -5.32 -0.08
C ALA A 86 11.48 -3.84 -0.44
N MET A 87 11.87 -3.42 -1.64
CA MET A 87 11.52 -2.11 -2.17
C MET A 87 11.37 -2.13 -3.69
N VAL A 88 10.63 -1.17 -4.23
CA VAL A 88 10.67 -0.88 -5.67
C VAL A 88 11.71 0.22 -5.93
N ALA A 89 12.88 -0.15 -6.41
CA ALA A 89 13.85 0.81 -6.91
C ALA A 89 13.34 1.43 -8.22
N ILE A 90 13.40 2.75 -8.28
CA ILE A 90 13.02 3.53 -9.46
C ILE A 90 14.28 4.30 -9.89
N ASP A 91 14.97 3.76 -10.87
CA ASP A 91 16.11 4.44 -11.46
C ASP A 91 15.64 5.50 -12.45
N ARG A 92 16.40 6.60 -12.56
CA ARG A 92 16.07 7.71 -13.48
C ARG A 92 16.00 7.23 -14.94
N GLU A 93 16.75 6.19 -15.25
CA GLU A 93 17.01 5.67 -16.59
C GLU A 93 16.93 4.14 -16.53
N GLY A 94 15.74 3.60 -16.26
CA GLY A 94 15.56 2.15 -16.19
C GLY A 94 14.12 1.72 -15.91
N PRO A 95 13.81 0.42 -16.09
CA PRO A 95 12.60 -0.15 -15.54
C PRO A 95 12.61 0.00 -14.02
N GLY A 96 11.42 0.04 -13.40
CA GLY A 96 11.36 -0.21 -11.97
C GLY A 96 11.95 -1.58 -11.66
N LYS A 97 12.53 -1.76 -10.48
CA LYS A 97 13.09 -3.06 -10.06
C LYS A 97 12.70 -3.38 -8.63
N LEU A 98 12.19 -4.58 -8.41
CA LEU A 98 12.04 -5.10 -7.06
C LEU A 98 13.42 -5.49 -6.49
N LEU A 99 13.77 -4.92 -5.35
CA LEU A 99 14.92 -5.32 -4.54
C LEU A 99 14.44 -6.04 -3.29
N GLY A 100 15.08 -7.16 -2.95
CA GLY A 100 14.60 -8.06 -1.90
C GLY A 100 13.51 -9.00 -2.40
N GLU A 101 12.83 -9.68 -1.48
CA GLU A 101 11.74 -10.61 -1.81
C GLU A 101 10.45 -10.21 -1.11
N LEU A 102 9.34 -10.31 -1.85
CA LEU A 102 8.00 -10.11 -1.30
C LEU A 102 7.63 -11.32 -0.43
N THR A 103 7.09 -11.04 0.75
CA THR A 103 6.54 -12.07 1.64
C THR A 103 5.09 -11.71 1.94
N ASP A 104 4.11 -12.52 1.50
CA ASP A 104 2.70 -12.30 1.85
C ASP A 104 2.43 -12.83 3.26
N MET A 105 2.31 -11.91 4.21
CA MET A 105 1.93 -12.15 5.60
C MET A 105 0.43 -12.47 5.77
N GLY A 106 -0.34 -12.46 4.67
CA GLY A 106 -1.76 -12.70 4.63
C GLY A 106 -2.59 -11.42 4.65
N ALA A 107 -3.86 -11.55 4.30
CA ALA A 107 -4.80 -10.42 4.32
C ALA A 107 -4.94 -9.85 5.74
N SER A 108 -4.98 -8.53 5.84
CA SER A 108 -5.24 -7.79 7.08
C SER A 108 -6.46 -6.88 6.94
N GLU A 109 -6.90 -6.24 8.04
CA GLU A 109 -8.06 -5.33 8.05
C GLU A 109 -7.96 -4.22 6.98
N TYR A 110 -6.75 -3.76 6.69
CA TYR A 110 -6.48 -2.66 5.75
C TYR A 110 -5.66 -3.10 4.52
N ALA A 111 -5.60 -4.41 4.25
CA ALA A 111 -4.95 -4.98 3.06
C ALA A 111 -5.64 -6.29 2.64
N ALA A 112 -6.95 -6.23 2.37
CA ALA A 112 -7.80 -7.38 2.10
C ALA A 112 -7.94 -7.74 0.60
N GLY A 113 -7.32 -6.95 -0.26
CA GLY A 113 -7.40 -7.08 -1.71
C GLY A 113 -6.78 -8.35 -2.28
N PRO A 114 -7.24 -8.77 -3.47
CA PRO A 114 -6.70 -9.93 -4.15
C PRO A 114 -5.29 -9.66 -4.69
N VAL A 115 -4.48 -10.71 -4.68
CA VAL A 115 -3.10 -10.72 -5.15
C VAL A 115 -3.06 -11.28 -6.56
N GLY A 116 -2.38 -10.56 -7.46
CA GLY A 116 -2.01 -11.07 -8.77
C GLY A 116 -0.63 -11.71 -8.72
N TYR A 117 -0.49 -12.79 -9.48
CA TYR A 117 0.75 -13.56 -9.58
C TYR A 117 1.22 -13.59 -11.03
N ASP A 118 2.54 -13.56 -11.21
CA ASP A 118 3.15 -13.70 -12.53
C ASP A 118 3.05 -15.15 -13.06
N GLU A 119 3.56 -15.38 -14.27
CA GLU A 119 3.59 -16.71 -14.90
C GLU A 119 4.36 -17.78 -14.10
N HIS A 120 5.22 -17.35 -13.17
CA HIS A 120 6.01 -18.20 -12.28
C HIS A 120 5.34 -18.41 -10.92
N GLY A 121 4.14 -17.86 -10.71
CA GLY A 121 3.40 -17.95 -9.45
C GLY A 121 3.97 -17.05 -8.33
N ARG A 122 4.78 -16.04 -8.66
CA ARG A 122 5.32 -15.08 -7.70
C ARG A 122 4.38 -13.88 -7.60
N ILE A 123 4.32 -13.27 -6.41
CA ILE A 123 3.53 -12.06 -6.18
C ILE A 123 4.01 -10.97 -7.15
N GLU A 124 3.05 -10.37 -7.86
CA GLU A 124 3.31 -9.36 -8.89
C GLU A 124 2.50 -8.09 -8.65
N THR A 125 1.20 -8.24 -8.42
CA THR A 125 0.29 -7.10 -8.28
C THR A 125 -0.65 -7.26 -7.09
N TYR A 126 -1.26 -6.15 -6.69
CA TYR A 126 -2.29 -6.11 -5.67
C TYR A 126 -3.45 -5.22 -6.12
N THR A 127 -4.69 -5.72 -6.06
CA THR A 127 -5.86 -4.91 -6.39
C THR A 127 -6.47 -4.30 -5.14
N VAL A 128 -6.45 -2.97 -5.06
CA VAL A 128 -6.93 -2.20 -3.91
C VAL A 128 -8.43 -2.37 -3.73
N GLN A 129 -8.86 -2.66 -2.50
CA GLN A 129 -10.27 -2.73 -2.09
C GLN A 129 -10.68 -1.50 -1.26
N PRO A 130 -12.00 -1.23 -1.14
CA PRO A 130 -12.49 -0.22 -0.22
C PRO A 130 -11.99 -0.47 1.21
N GLY A 131 -11.34 0.54 1.79
CA GLY A 131 -10.80 0.49 3.15
C GLY A 131 -9.32 0.08 3.25
N ASP A 132 -8.70 -0.33 2.15
CA ASP A 132 -7.27 -0.63 2.14
C ASP A 132 -6.42 0.64 2.35
N ALA A 133 -5.27 0.48 3.01
CA ALA A 133 -4.29 1.53 3.22
C ALA A 133 -2.92 1.11 2.68
N LEU A 134 -2.25 2.03 1.98
CA LEU A 134 -0.96 1.72 1.34
C LEU A 134 0.10 1.23 2.33
N ALA A 135 0.13 1.77 3.54
CA ALA A 135 1.03 1.31 4.61
C ALA A 135 0.75 -0.15 5.02
N ALA A 136 -0.52 -0.51 5.22
CA ALA A 136 -0.91 -1.88 5.57
C ALA A 136 -0.67 -2.88 4.43
N ILE A 137 -0.77 -2.42 3.17
CA ILE A 137 -0.36 -3.21 2.00
C ILE A 137 1.16 -3.46 2.06
N GLY A 138 1.97 -2.46 2.43
CA GLY A 138 3.41 -2.63 2.63
C GLY A 138 3.75 -3.65 3.73
N GLU A 139 3.07 -3.56 4.87
CA GLU A 139 3.17 -4.52 5.97
C GLU A 139 2.80 -5.94 5.54
N ARG A 140 1.71 -6.08 4.77
CA ARG A 140 1.30 -7.40 4.26
C ARG A 140 2.37 -8.04 3.38
N PHE A 141 3.06 -7.28 2.54
CA PHE A 141 4.01 -7.84 1.57
C PHE A 141 5.48 -7.69 1.97
N CYS A 142 5.74 -7.19 3.17
CA CYS A 142 7.09 -6.86 3.66
C CYS A 142 7.88 -6.00 2.67
N ILE A 143 7.22 -4.96 2.16
CA ILE A 143 7.78 -4.03 1.17
C ILE A 143 7.60 -2.59 1.63
N ASP A 144 8.59 -1.75 1.33
CA ASP A 144 8.49 -0.32 1.54
C ASP A 144 7.34 0.28 0.72
N TYR A 145 6.26 0.65 1.41
CA TYR A 145 5.04 1.16 0.79
C TYR A 145 5.25 2.53 0.11
N ILE A 146 6.28 3.28 0.51
CA ILE A 146 6.61 4.57 -0.11
C ILE A 146 7.06 4.34 -1.55
N THR A 147 8.04 3.47 -1.77
CA THR A 147 8.52 3.14 -3.12
C THR A 147 7.43 2.50 -3.99
N VAL A 148 6.56 1.66 -3.42
CA VAL A 148 5.36 1.15 -4.12
C VAL A 148 4.45 2.30 -4.55
N GLY A 149 4.16 3.25 -3.65
CA GLY A 149 3.33 4.40 -3.94
C GLY A 149 3.88 5.27 -5.06
N ILE A 150 5.18 5.54 -5.06
CA ILE A 150 5.85 6.32 -6.11
C ILE A 150 5.80 5.58 -7.44
N HIS A 151 6.13 4.29 -7.46
CA HIS A 151 6.14 3.49 -8.69
C HIS A 151 4.77 3.46 -9.36
N ASN A 152 3.71 3.40 -8.56
CA ASN A 152 2.33 3.35 -9.04
C ASN A 152 1.67 4.75 -9.17
N HIS A 153 2.44 5.83 -9.10
CA HIS A 153 1.96 7.22 -9.19
C HIS A 153 0.86 7.57 -8.18
N ARG A 154 0.88 6.90 -7.02
CA ARG A 154 0.00 7.12 -5.86
C ARG A 154 0.69 7.90 -4.74
N MET A 155 1.84 8.50 -5.03
CA MET A 155 2.53 9.54 -4.26
C MET A 155 3.15 10.53 -5.26
N PRO A 156 3.31 11.85 -4.98
CA PRO A 156 3.34 12.57 -3.68
C PRO A 156 1.93 13.07 -3.22
N PRO A 157 1.78 13.95 -2.19
CA PRO A 157 0.48 14.31 -1.61
C PRO A 157 -0.57 14.74 -2.64
N GLY A 158 -1.81 14.27 -2.44
CA GLY A 158 -2.93 14.48 -3.37
C GLY A 158 -3.16 13.33 -4.37
N LYS A 159 -2.23 12.37 -4.41
CA LYS A 159 -2.43 11.06 -5.03
C LYS A 159 -2.61 10.05 -3.89
N THR A 160 -3.73 9.35 -3.85
CA THR A 160 -4.02 8.29 -2.87
C THR A 160 -4.54 7.09 -3.63
N ILE A 161 -4.21 5.89 -3.15
CA ILE A 161 -4.80 4.65 -3.67
C ILE A 161 -6.33 4.72 -3.65
N GLN A 162 -6.97 4.24 -4.70
CA GLN A 162 -8.42 4.16 -4.85
C GLN A 162 -8.84 2.70 -5.02
N PRO A 163 -10.05 2.32 -4.59
CA PRO A 163 -10.59 1.00 -4.89
C PRO A 163 -10.54 0.69 -6.39
N GLY A 164 -10.05 -0.49 -6.74
CA GLY A 164 -9.83 -0.94 -8.11
C GLY A 164 -8.47 -0.57 -8.70
N ASP A 165 -7.65 0.23 -8.01
CA ASP A 165 -6.25 0.42 -8.41
C ASP A 165 -5.53 -0.93 -8.41
N ILE A 166 -4.74 -1.18 -9.45
CA ILE A 166 -3.82 -2.31 -9.50
C ILE A 166 -2.43 -1.77 -9.20
N LEU A 167 -1.90 -2.11 -8.03
CA LEU A 167 -0.56 -1.75 -7.62
C LEU A 167 0.42 -2.81 -8.11
N VAL A 168 1.39 -2.41 -8.91
CA VAL A 168 2.55 -3.22 -9.28
C VAL A 168 3.51 -3.25 -8.08
N LEU A 169 3.72 -4.45 -7.55
CA LEU A 169 4.65 -4.72 -6.44
C LEU A 169 5.98 -5.30 -6.96
N ARG A 170 5.92 -6.04 -8.06
CA ARG A 170 7.10 -6.56 -8.78
C ARG A 170 7.09 -5.99 -10.20
N PRO A 171 7.84 -4.91 -10.46
CA PRO A 171 7.89 -4.34 -11.80
C PRO A 171 8.49 -5.33 -12.81
N ASP A 172 7.94 -5.30 -14.03
CA ASP A 172 8.51 -6.00 -15.17
C ASP A 172 9.80 -5.29 -15.61
N PRO A 173 10.96 -5.96 -15.61
CA PRO A 173 12.24 -5.35 -16.02
C PRO A 173 12.29 -4.98 -17.51
N THR A 174 11.29 -5.35 -18.31
CA THR A 174 11.19 -5.00 -19.73
C THR A 174 10.37 -3.73 -19.97
N VAL A 175 9.59 -3.29 -18.97
CA VAL A 175 8.77 -2.08 -19.07
C VAL A 175 9.54 -0.91 -18.48
N THR A 176 9.86 0.07 -19.33
CA THR A 176 10.47 1.32 -18.85
C THR A 176 9.44 2.08 -18.03
N TRP A 177 9.78 2.40 -16.79
CA TRP A 177 8.94 3.25 -15.95
C TRP A 177 9.14 4.71 -16.35
N SER A 178 8.07 5.47 -16.59
CA SER A 178 8.14 6.92 -16.69
C SER A 178 7.23 7.62 -15.68
N PRO A 179 7.67 8.78 -15.13
CA PRO A 179 6.90 9.55 -14.17
C PRO A 179 5.58 10.09 -14.74
N ASP A 180 5.53 10.30 -16.06
CA ASP A 180 4.39 10.93 -16.75
C ASP A 180 3.34 9.90 -17.21
N ASP A 181 3.65 8.61 -17.07
CA ASP A 181 2.79 7.52 -17.49
C ASP A 181 1.68 7.36 -16.46
N GLY A 182 0.55 8.04 -16.61
CA GLY A 182 -0.65 7.64 -15.88
C GLY A 182 -0.99 6.21 -16.30
N TYR A 183 -0.59 5.20 -15.51
CA TYR A 183 -0.54 3.78 -15.90
C TYR A 183 -1.68 3.35 -16.84
N ALA A 184 -1.34 3.05 -18.09
CA ALA A 184 -2.19 2.28 -18.99
C ALA A 184 -1.97 0.81 -18.65
N ALA A 185 -3.03 0.10 -18.24
CA ALA A 185 -2.94 -1.32 -17.92
C ALA A 185 -2.29 -2.12 -19.07
N PRO A 186 -1.47 -3.15 -18.78
CA PRO A 186 -0.90 -4.00 -19.81
C PRO A 186 -2.02 -4.62 -20.65
N ASN A 187 -1.83 -4.63 -21.97
CA ASN A 187 -2.82 -5.22 -22.87
C ASN A 187 -2.94 -6.73 -22.59
N PRO A 188 -4.18 -7.28 -22.61
CA PRO A 188 -4.47 -8.69 -22.34
C PRO A 188 -3.90 -9.64 -23.40
#